data_AF-A0A2X1PJP9-F1
#
_entry.id   AF-A0A2X1PJP9-F1
#
_cell.length_a   1.000
_cell.length_b   1.000
_cell.length_c   1.000
_cell.angle_alpha   90.00
_cell.angle_beta   90.00
_cell.angle_gamma   90.00
#
_symmetry.space_group_name_H-M   'P 1'
#
loop_
_entity.id
_entity.type
_entity.pdbx_description
1 polymer ?
#
loop_
_entity_poly.entity_id
_entity_poly.type
_entity_poly.pdbx_seq_one_letter_code
_entity_poly.pdbx_strand_id
1 'polypeptide(L)'
;MNLFSPVEEPQDSTDKKPSQESEINKIASTPSITVGDDTKETEAVSGEIFVEWLKSGIIGNTLTINNSNAKLHIVKGKLFLVTPGIFQLFFNSKGITNFTKKDIENLQYSFQDLKLHKKYRQSNNDSINFWRCKVIGPRRTSQLIGYLIDKTDYFFGNRIPIDNLHLSLIEENESE
;
A
#
# COMPACT_ATOMS: atom_id res chain seq x y z
N MET A 1 53.22 -10.11 30.33
CA MET A 1 52.84 -11.10 31.36
C MET A 1 52.26 -12.31 30.64
N ASN A 2 52.24 -13.48 31.27
CA ASN A 2 52.41 -14.77 30.58
C ASN A 2 51.27 -15.16 29.62
N LEU A 3 51.65 -15.81 28.51
CA LEU A 3 50.82 -16.77 27.76
C LEU A 3 51.14 -18.20 28.27
N PHE A 4 50.44 -19.21 27.71
CA PHE A 4 50.43 -20.64 28.12
C PHE A 4 49.65 -20.87 29.45
N SER A 5 48.86 -21.94 29.65
CA SER A 5 48.34 -23.07 28.81
C SER A 5 47.42 -23.95 29.71
N PRO A 6 46.89 -25.15 29.31
CA PRO A 6 46.56 -25.70 27.99
C PRO A 6 45.15 -26.40 27.90
N VAL A 7 44.78 -26.77 26.67
CA VAL A 7 44.12 -28.02 26.19
C VAL A 7 43.57 -29.05 27.20
N GLU A 8 42.32 -29.53 26.97
CA GLU A 8 42.04 -30.98 26.90
C GLU A 8 40.79 -31.33 26.05
N GLU A 9 40.96 -32.28 25.11
CA GLU A 9 39.95 -33.02 24.33
C GLU A 9 40.58 -34.38 24.00
N PRO A 10 39.85 -35.52 24.08
CA PRO A 10 39.72 -36.34 22.85
C PRO A 10 38.46 -37.23 22.72
N GLN A 11 37.79 -37.13 21.56
CA GLN A 11 37.11 -38.21 20.77
C GLN A 11 36.05 -39.08 21.52
N ASP A 12 35.50 -40.24 21.10
CA ASP A 12 35.60 -41.19 19.95
C ASP A 12 34.18 -41.88 19.79
N SER A 13 33.75 -42.81 18.91
CA SER A 13 34.37 -43.79 17.99
C SER A 13 33.54 -44.02 16.67
N THR A 14 33.17 -45.27 16.31
CA THR A 14 32.79 -45.75 14.96
C THR A 14 31.62 -46.78 14.91
N ASP A 15 31.27 -47.24 13.69
CA ASP A 15 30.63 -48.55 13.31
C ASP A 15 29.10 -48.78 13.54
N LYS A 16 28.36 -49.63 12.79
CA LYS A 16 28.45 -50.18 11.40
C LYS A 16 27.10 -50.80 10.96
N LYS A 17 26.81 -50.91 9.64
CA LYS A 17 25.66 -51.64 9.04
C LYS A 17 25.96 -53.16 8.90
N PRO A 18 24.98 -54.11 8.87
CA PRO A 18 24.35 -54.55 7.60
C PRO A 18 22.90 -55.13 7.66
N SER A 19 22.26 -55.31 6.48
CA SER A 19 21.19 -56.30 6.11
C SER A 19 19.81 -56.34 6.85
N GLN A 20 18.68 -56.81 6.29
CA GLN A 20 18.26 -57.14 4.90
C GLN A 20 16.70 -57.09 4.73
N GLU A 21 16.23 -57.41 3.51
CA GLU A 21 14.85 -57.67 2.96
C GLU A 21 13.69 -58.09 3.92
N SER A 22 12.39 -57.89 3.64
CA SER A 22 11.62 -57.23 2.53
C SER A 22 10.13 -57.00 3.00
N GLU A 23 9.01 -56.71 2.27
CA GLU A 23 8.64 -56.61 0.83
C GLU A 23 7.22 -55.95 0.60
N ILE A 24 6.74 -55.95 -0.66
CA ILE A 24 5.34 -55.82 -1.18
C ILE A 24 4.46 -54.61 -0.75
N ASN A 25 4.50 -53.58 -1.59
CA ASN A 25 3.38 -52.91 -2.28
C ASN A 25 1.98 -52.74 -1.62
N LYS A 26 1.54 -51.48 -1.48
CA LYS A 26 0.20 -51.06 -1.98
C LYS A 26 0.22 -49.61 -2.48
N ILE A 27 -0.49 -49.35 -3.58
CA ILE A 27 -0.45 -48.08 -4.33
C ILE A 27 -1.57 -47.13 -3.85
N ALA A 28 -1.23 -45.88 -3.56
CA ALA A 28 -2.13 -44.74 -3.49
C ALA A 28 -1.37 -43.46 -3.86
N SER A 29 -2.01 -42.55 -4.60
CA SER A 29 -1.35 -41.43 -5.28
C SER A 29 -0.81 -40.33 -4.35
N THR A 30 0.43 -39.90 -4.58
CA THR A 30 1.01 -38.67 -4.03
C THR A 30 1.55 -37.82 -5.19
N PRO A 31 1.19 -36.53 -5.33
CA PRO A 31 1.80 -35.67 -6.35
C PRO A 31 3.27 -35.38 -6.03
N SER A 32 4.11 -35.33 -7.05
CA SER A 32 5.57 -35.15 -6.91
C SER A 32 5.92 -33.80 -6.28
N ILE A 33 6.77 -33.81 -5.25
CA ILE A 33 7.41 -32.59 -4.74
C ILE A 33 8.54 -32.20 -5.71
N THR A 34 8.26 -31.27 -6.62
CA THR A 34 9.31 -30.53 -7.36
C THR A 34 9.88 -29.45 -6.46
N VAL A 35 11.19 -29.53 -6.18
CA VAL A 35 11.93 -28.49 -5.45
C VAL A 35 12.30 -27.34 -6.38
N GLY A 36 12.10 -26.10 -5.93
CA GLY A 36 12.34 -24.85 -6.68
C GLY A 36 11.06 -24.33 -7.31
N ASP A 37 10.52 -23.20 -6.89
CA ASP A 37 11.22 -21.91 -6.85
C ASP A 37 11.04 -21.15 -5.51
N ASP A 38 11.96 -20.24 -5.17
CA ASP A 38 11.83 -19.33 -4.02
C ASP A 38 11.09 -18.06 -4.45
N THR A 39 9.88 -18.27 -5.00
CA THR A 39 8.99 -17.19 -5.40
C THR A 39 8.52 -16.44 -4.17
N LYS A 40 9.23 -15.36 -3.84
CA LYS A 40 8.61 -14.20 -3.20
C LYS A 40 7.40 -13.81 -4.05
N GLU A 41 6.21 -14.14 -3.57
CA GLU A 41 4.97 -13.66 -4.16
C GLU A 41 5.01 -12.14 -4.16
N THR A 42 5.28 -11.55 -5.32
CA THR A 42 5.11 -10.11 -5.52
C THR A 42 3.61 -9.85 -5.52
N GLU A 43 3.04 -9.64 -4.33
CA GLU A 43 1.63 -9.32 -4.14
C GLU A 43 1.19 -8.29 -5.18
N ALA A 44 0.16 -8.64 -5.96
CA ALA A 44 -0.18 -7.87 -7.15
C ALA A 44 -0.47 -6.40 -6.81
N VAL A 45 0.21 -5.49 -7.51
CA VAL A 45 0.02 -4.05 -7.37
C VAL A 45 -0.94 -3.59 -8.46
N SER A 46 -2.21 -3.42 -8.07
CA SER A 46 -3.28 -2.93 -8.95
C SER A 46 -4.15 -1.88 -8.26
N GLY A 47 -4.92 -1.13 -9.06
CA GLY A 47 -5.87 -0.14 -8.56
C GLY A 47 -6.94 -0.73 -7.66
N GLU A 48 -7.39 -1.96 -7.93
CA GLU A 48 -8.39 -2.68 -7.14
C GLU A 48 -7.85 -2.99 -5.74
N ILE A 49 -6.63 -3.54 -5.66
CA ILE A 49 -5.98 -3.91 -4.40
C ILE A 49 -5.61 -2.65 -3.59
N PHE A 50 -5.26 -1.55 -4.27
CA PHE A 50 -5.10 -0.24 -3.65
C PHE A 50 -6.43 0.32 -3.08
N VAL A 51 -7.55 0.14 -3.78
CA VAL A 51 -8.88 0.56 -3.33
C VAL A 51 -9.39 -0.28 -2.17
N GLU A 52 -9.15 -1.59 -2.18
CA GLU A 52 -9.47 -2.49 -1.06
C GLU A 52 -8.64 -2.15 0.19
N TRP A 53 -7.35 -1.86 0.00
CA TRP A 53 -6.46 -1.38 1.06
C TRP A 53 -6.93 -0.04 1.65
N LEU A 54 -7.29 0.93 0.80
CA LEU A 54 -7.84 2.22 1.23
C LEU A 54 -9.09 2.01 2.10
N LYS A 55 -10.05 1.21 1.61
CA LYS A 55 -11.31 0.92 2.29
C LYS A 55 -11.08 0.21 3.63
N SER A 56 -10.26 -0.83 3.63
CA SER A 56 -9.92 -1.59 4.84
C SER A 56 -9.20 -0.73 5.87
N GLY A 57 -8.26 0.12 5.44
CA GLY A 57 -7.51 1.00 6.32
C GLY A 57 -8.30 2.20 6.87
N ILE A 58 -9.32 2.66 6.14
CA ILE A 58 -10.29 3.67 6.62
C ILE A 58 -11.24 3.04 7.66
N ILE A 59 -11.79 1.86 7.38
CA ILE A 59 -12.73 1.16 8.27
C ILE A 59 -12.03 0.69 9.56
N GLY A 60 -10.84 0.11 9.41
CA GLY A 60 -9.98 -0.38 10.49
C GLY A 60 -9.14 0.70 11.17
N ASN A 61 -9.30 1.98 10.81
CA ASN A 61 -8.62 3.12 11.41
C ASN A 61 -7.07 3.09 11.34
N THR A 62 -6.47 2.29 10.47
CA THR A 62 -5.00 2.23 10.27
C THR A 62 -4.47 3.36 9.38
N LEU A 63 -5.33 3.97 8.56
CA LEU A 63 -4.99 5.13 7.74
C LEU A 63 -5.45 6.43 8.39
N THR A 64 -4.50 7.28 8.76
CA THR A 64 -4.78 8.58 9.37
C THR A 64 -5.46 9.54 8.39
N ILE A 65 -6.58 10.12 8.82
CA ILE A 65 -7.38 11.10 8.07
C ILE A 65 -7.28 12.47 8.76
N ASN A 66 -7.33 13.57 8.00
CA ASN A 66 -7.38 14.97 8.47
C ASN A 66 -6.20 15.50 9.32
N ASN A 67 -5.29 14.65 9.80
CA ASN A 67 -4.05 15.06 10.45
C ASN A 67 -3.13 15.85 9.47
N SER A 68 -2.25 16.73 9.98
CA SER A 68 -1.36 17.56 9.16
C SER A 68 -0.44 16.78 8.22
N ASN A 69 -0.02 15.57 8.63
CA ASN A 69 0.82 14.67 7.85
C ASN A 69 0.04 13.54 7.15
N ALA A 70 -1.29 13.57 7.18
CA ALA A 70 -2.14 12.56 6.53
C ALA A 70 -1.91 12.48 5.01
N LYS A 71 -2.47 11.43 4.40
CA LYS A 71 -2.59 11.28 2.94
C LYS A 71 -4.04 11.17 2.48
N LEU A 72 -4.97 11.16 3.44
CA LEU A 72 -6.40 11.20 3.27
C LEU A 72 -6.95 12.40 4.03
N HIS A 73 -7.82 13.18 3.39
CA HIS A 73 -8.58 14.25 4.03
C HIS A 73 -10.02 14.25 3.53
N ILE A 74 -10.90 14.91 4.26
CA ILE A 74 -12.29 15.13 3.86
C ILE A 74 -12.47 16.63 3.59
N VAL A 75 -13.02 17.01 2.43
CA VAL A 75 -13.21 18.41 2.04
C VAL A 75 -14.52 18.56 1.26
N LYS A 76 -15.40 19.49 1.68
CA LYS A 76 -16.76 19.66 1.16
C LYS A 76 -17.53 18.31 1.14
N GLY A 77 -17.35 17.47 2.16
CA GLY A 77 -17.96 16.14 2.33
C GLY A 77 -17.34 15.00 1.50
N LYS A 78 -16.21 15.24 0.81
CA LYS A 78 -15.62 14.35 -0.21
C LYS A 78 -14.26 13.84 0.23
N LEU A 79 -13.92 12.59 -0.10
CA LEU A 79 -12.60 12.01 0.21
C LEU A 79 -11.54 12.53 -0.77
N PHE A 80 -10.49 13.14 -0.24
CA PHE A 80 -9.35 13.67 -0.99
C PHE A 80 -8.08 12.87 -0.69
N LEU A 81 -7.42 12.36 -1.72
CA LEU A 81 -6.26 11.46 -1.63
C LEU A 81 -5.01 12.15 -2.17
N VAL A 82 -4.05 12.45 -1.29
CA VAL A 82 -2.88 13.27 -1.58
C VAL A 82 -1.86 12.50 -2.42
N THR A 83 -1.58 12.98 -3.64
CA THR A 83 -0.69 12.32 -4.59
C THR A 83 0.71 12.96 -4.60
N PRO A 84 1.82 12.21 -4.83
CA PRO A 84 1.92 10.75 -4.94
C PRO A 84 1.91 10.02 -3.59
N GLY A 85 1.88 10.76 -2.47
CA GLY A 85 2.17 10.20 -1.15
C GLY A 85 1.23 9.09 -0.66
N ILE A 86 -0.02 9.03 -1.14
CA ILE A 86 -0.94 7.92 -0.83
C ILE A 86 -0.50 6.58 -1.47
N PHE A 87 0.05 6.62 -2.68
CA PHE A 87 0.56 5.44 -3.38
C PHE A 87 1.89 4.98 -2.78
N GLN A 88 2.75 5.94 -2.40
CA GLN A 88 3.97 5.66 -1.63
C GLN A 88 3.63 4.99 -0.28
N LEU A 89 2.57 5.42 0.40
CA LEU A 89 2.10 4.80 1.64
C LEU A 89 1.58 3.36 1.40
N PHE A 90 0.87 3.12 0.29
CA PHE A 90 0.45 1.77 -0.12
C PHE A 90 1.64 0.84 -0.35
N PHE A 91 2.61 1.22 -1.18
CA PHE A 91 3.82 0.39 -1.42
C PHE A 91 4.55 0.06 -0.12
N ASN A 92 4.80 1.06 0.74
CA ASN A 92 5.42 0.85 2.04
C ASN A 92 4.62 -0.11 2.93
N SER A 93 3.28 -0.07 2.89
CA SER A 93 2.43 -1.00 3.65
C SER A 93 2.45 -2.44 3.13
N LYS A 94 2.86 -2.66 1.88
CA LYS A 94 3.16 -3.96 1.27
C LYS A 94 4.62 -4.40 1.50
N GLY A 95 5.39 -3.66 2.30
CA GLY A 95 6.83 -3.89 2.50
C GLY A 95 7.71 -3.53 1.30
N ILE A 96 7.13 -2.99 0.23
CA ILE A 96 7.84 -2.57 -0.98
C ILE A 96 8.40 -1.17 -0.73
N THR A 97 9.72 -1.07 -0.54
CA THR A 97 10.42 0.20 -0.22
C THR A 97 11.29 0.73 -1.36
N ASN A 98 11.52 -0.08 -2.38
CA ASN A 98 12.38 0.20 -3.54
C ASN A 98 11.59 0.53 -4.83
N PHE A 99 10.33 0.96 -4.70
CA PHE A 99 9.48 1.34 -5.83
C PHE A 99 10.05 2.55 -6.59
N THR A 100 9.88 2.55 -7.92
CA THR A 100 10.29 3.66 -8.79
C THR A 100 9.16 4.67 -8.98
N LYS A 101 9.49 5.81 -9.61
CA LYS A 101 8.47 6.75 -10.12
C LYS A 101 7.51 6.09 -11.11
N LYS A 102 7.99 5.11 -11.90
CA LYS A 102 7.16 4.44 -12.91
C LYS A 102 6.15 3.49 -12.28
N ASP A 103 6.47 2.87 -11.14
CA ASP A 103 5.54 1.99 -10.42
C ASP A 103 4.38 2.79 -9.78
N ILE A 104 4.70 3.97 -9.23
CA ILE A 104 3.70 4.93 -8.76
C ILE A 104 2.81 5.39 -9.92
N GLU A 105 3.37 5.70 -11.09
CA GLU A 105 2.61 6.09 -12.28
C GLU A 105 1.70 4.96 -12.77
N ASN A 106 2.20 3.73 -12.85
CA ASN A 106 1.43 2.55 -13.25
C ASN A 106 0.25 2.30 -12.31
N LEU A 107 0.47 2.35 -11.00
CA LEU A 107 -0.59 2.20 -9.99
C LEU A 107 -1.59 3.36 -10.05
N GLN A 108 -1.12 4.60 -10.26
CA GLN A 108 -1.98 5.76 -10.49
C GLN A 108 -2.87 5.56 -11.73
N TYR A 109 -2.35 5.04 -12.85
CA TYR A 109 -3.16 4.77 -14.05
C TYR A 109 -4.21 3.67 -13.77
N SER A 110 -3.80 2.54 -13.19
CA SER A 110 -4.73 1.46 -12.83
C SER A 110 -5.85 1.93 -11.88
N PHE A 111 -5.54 2.80 -10.91
CA PHE A 111 -6.58 3.45 -10.08
C PHE A 111 -7.50 4.39 -10.88
N GLN A 112 -6.97 5.15 -11.84
CA GLN A 112 -7.76 6.05 -12.68
C GLN A 112 -8.72 5.30 -13.61
N ASP A 113 -8.35 4.11 -14.07
CA ASP A 113 -9.19 3.29 -14.96
C ASP A 113 -10.45 2.74 -14.27
N LEU A 114 -10.41 2.59 -12.93
CA LEU A 114 -11.59 2.30 -12.09
C LEU A 114 -12.60 3.46 -12.02
N LYS A 115 -12.21 4.69 -12.40
CA LYS A 115 -13.07 5.88 -12.48
C LYS A 115 -13.81 6.24 -11.18
N LEU A 116 -13.25 5.84 -10.03
CA LEU A 116 -13.77 6.22 -8.71
C LEU A 116 -13.50 7.69 -8.37
N HIS A 117 -12.48 8.30 -8.99
CA HIS A 117 -12.17 9.71 -8.82
C HIS A 117 -13.07 10.60 -9.68
N LYS A 118 -13.53 11.69 -9.08
CA LYS A 118 -14.19 12.80 -9.74
C LYS A 118 -13.17 13.53 -10.63
N LYS A 119 -13.45 13.66 -11.93
CA LYS A 119 -12.66 14.55 -12.78
C LYS A 119 -12.99 16.02 -12.50
N TYR A 120 -11.97 16.86 -12.52
CA TYR A 120 -12.09 18.31 -12.51
C TYR A 120 -12.31 18.79 -13.94
N ARG A 121 -13.37 19.56 -14.20
CA ARG A 121 -13.63 20.17 -15.52
C ARG A 121 -12.98 21.55 -15.57
N GLN A 122 -12.25 21.83 -16.64
CA GLN A 122 -11.58 23.10 -16.85
C GLN A 122 -12.44 24.06 -17.69
N SER A 123 -12.17 25.36 -17.55
CA SER A 123 -12.75 26.45 -18.34
C SER A 123 -12.68 26.26 -19.86
N ASN A 124 -11.65 25.59 -20.38
CA ASN A 124 -11.51 25.26 -21.81
C ASN A 124 -12.33 24.03 -22.26
N ASN A 125 -13.23 23.53 -21.41
CA ASN A 125 -14.10 22.36 -21.61
C ASN A 125 -13.41 20.97 -21.52
N ASP A 126 -12.09 20.90 -21.27
CA ASP A 126 -11.39 19.65 -20.95
C ASP A 126 -11.66 19.16 -19.52
N SER A 127 -11.08 18.00 -19.17
CA SER A 127 -11.10 17.51 -17.78
C SER A 127 -9.80 16.79 -17.38
N ILE A 128 -9.33 17.08 -16.17
CA ILE A 128 -8.15 16.45 -15.55
C ILE A 128 -8.55 15.61 -14.33
N ASN A 129 -7.69 14.66 -13.97
CA ASN A 129 -7.97 13.71 -12.89
C ASN A 129 -7.58 14.24 -11.49
N PHE A 130 -6.89 15.39 -11.42
CA PHE A 130 -6.37 15.98 -10.19
C PHE A 130 -7.16 17.22 -9.75
N TRP A 131 -7.37 17.33 -8.44
CA TRP A 131 -7.90 18.50 -7.75
C TRP A 131 -6.80 19.14 -6.89
N ARG A 132 -7.00 20.41 -6.50
CA ARG A 132 -6.11 21.15 -5.60
C ARG A 132 -6.87 21.58 -4.35
N CYS A 133 -6.26 21.42 -3.18
CA CYS A 133 -6.77 21.93 -1.91
C CYS A 133 -5.79 22.96 -1.34
N LYS A 134 -6.27 24.17 -1.03
CA LYS A 134 -5.52 25.20 -0.30
C LYS A 134 -5.41 24.79 1.15
N VAL A 135 -4.22 24.91 1.74
CA VAL A 135 -3.98 24.65 3.17
C VAL A 135 -3.97 25.98 3.92
N ILE A 136 -4.83 26.12 4.93
CA ILE A 136 -4.95 27.30 5.78
C ILE A 136 -4.02 27.16 6.98
N GLY A 137 -2.77 27.60 6.82
CA GLY A 137 -1.77 27.68 7.88
C GLY A 137 -1.65 29.10 8.48
N PRO A 138 -1.45 29.29 9.80
CA PRO A 138 -1.42 30.61 10.44
C PRO A 138 -0.33 31.61 9.98
N ARG A 139 0.62 31.17 9.15
CA ARG A 139 1.73 31.99 8.64
C ARG A 139 2.04 31.79 7.15
N ARG A 140 1.49 30.76 6.51
CA ARG A 140 1.75 30.36 5.12
C ARG A 140 0.57 29.55 4.59
N THR A 141 0.17 29.82 3.35
CA THR A 141 -0.74 28.95 2.59
C THR A 141 0.07 28.08 1.64
N SER A 142 -0.10 26.76 1.71
CA SER A 142 0.39 25.82 0.71
C SER A 142 -0.78 25.22 -0.08
N GLN A 143 -0.48 24.35 -1.05
CA GLN A 143 -1.49 23.57 -1.77
C GLN A 143 -1.14 22.08 -1.70
N LEU A 144 -2.16 21.25 -1.56
CA LEU A 144 -2.09 19.81 -1.78
C LEU A 144 -2.70 19.49 -3.15
N ILE A 145 -2.11 18.53 -3.87
CA ILE A 145 -2.64 17.99 -5.12
C ILE A 145 -3.07 16.54 -4.86
N GLY A 146 -4.19 16.13 -5.45
CA GLY A 146 -4.74 14.80 -5.17
C GLY A 146 -5.94 14.44 -6.02
N TYR A 147 -6.43 13.21 -5.81
CA TYR A 147 -7.71 12.76 -6.37
C TYR A 147 -8.83 13.11 -5.40
N LEU A 148 -10.03 13.37 -5.92
CA LEU A 148 -11.23 13.65 -5.13
C LEU A 148 -12.29 12.58 -5.43
N ILE A 149 -13.01 12.09 -4.42
CA ILE A 149 -14.05 11.07 -4.56
C ILE A 149 -15.33 11.60 -3.91
N ASP A 150 -16.41 11.73 -4.70
CA ASP A 150 -17.72 12.16 -4.21
C ASP A 150 -18.40 11.09 -3.34
N LYS A 151 -18.25 9.81 -3.70
CA LYS A 151 -18.88 8.66 -3.03
C LYS A 151 -18.04 8.16 -1.84
N THR A 152 -18.18 8.85 -0.71
CA THR A 152 -17.47 8.52 0.54
C THR A 152 -18.06 7.28 1.22
N ASP A 153 -19.36 7.04 1.10
CA ASP A 153 -20.08 5.83 1.51
C ASP A 153 -19.36 4.52 1.11
N TYR A 154 -18.80 4.46 -0.09
CA TYR A 154 -18.07 3.29 -0.58
C TYR A 154 -16.85 2.93 0.29
N PHE A 155 -16.19 3.92 0.89
CA PHE A 155 -14.98 3.78 1.71
C PHE A 155 -15.26 3.81 3.21
N PHE A 156 -16.25 4.58 3.66
CA PHE A 156 -16.58 4.81 5.08
C PHE A 156 -17.74 3.93 5.58
N GLY A 157 -18.49 3.29 4.67
CA GLY A 157 -19.73 2.59 5.00
C GLY A 157 -20.74 3.55 5.61
N ASN A 158 -21.36 3.15 6.72
CA ASN A 158 -22.36 3.96 7.43
C ASN A 158 -21.74 5.09 8.29
N ARG A 159 -20.40 5.26 8.32
CA ARG A 159 -19.75 6.33 9.09
C ARG A 159 -19.80 7.63 8.29
N ILE A 160 -20.33 8.71 8.87
CA ILE A 160 -20.29 10.05 8.26
C ILE A 160 -18.89 10.66 8.49
N PRO A 161 -18.12 10.98 7.43
CA PRO A 161 -16.83 11.63 7.57
C PRO A 161 -16.96 13.12 7.93
N ILE A 162 -16.01 13.64 8.72
CA ILE A 162 -15.97 15.05 9.14
C ILE A 162 -14.94 15.82 8.29
N ASP A 163 -15.31 17.00 7.80
CA ASP A 163 -14.44 17.87 6.99
C ASP A 163 -13.19 18.38 7.73
N ASN A 164 -12.10 18.58 6.99
CA ASN A 164 -10.87 19.18 7.49
C ASN A 164 -10.96 20.71 7.45
N LEU A 165 -11.14 21.34 8.62
CA LEU A 165 -11.23 22.80 8.76
C LEU A 165 -9.98 23.58 8.27
N HIS A 166 -8.85 22.90 8.05
CA HIS A 166 -7.62 23.51 7.51
C HIS A 166 -7.46 23.37 6.00
N LEU A 167 -8.44 22.79 5.28
CA LEU A 167 -8.41 22.65 3.82
C LEU A 167 -9.61 23.31 3.15
N SER A 168 -9.37 23.92 1.99
CA SER A 168 -10.41 24.43 1.10
C SER A 168 -10.17 23.91 -0.32
N LEU A 169 -11.19 23.32 -0.92
CA LEU A 169 -11.13 22.82 -2.29
C LEU A 169 -11.10 24.00 -3.27
N ILE A 170 -10.09 24.06 -4.13
CA ILE A 170 -9.96 25.11 -5.15
C ILE A 170 -10.81 24.70 -6.36
N GLU A 171 -11.76 25.56 -6.71
CA GLU A 171 -12.67 25.43 -7.86
C GLU A 171 -12.48 26.66 -8.76
N GLU A 172 -12.45 26.50 -10.09
CA GLU A 172 -12.19 27.59 -11.07
C GLU A 172 -13.24 28.72 -11.07
N ASN A 173 -14.26 28.62 -10.20
CA ASN A 173 -15.34 29.60 -10.05
C ASN A 173 -15.05 30.67 -8.98
N GLU A 174 -13.96 30.57 -8.20
CA GLU A 174 -13.52 31.63 -7.27
C GLU A 174 -12.68 32.70 -7.99
N SER A 175 -13.24 33.30 -9.04
CA SER A 175 -12.72 34.49 -9.72
C SER A 175 -13.84 35.50 -10.00
N GLU A 176 -14.24 36.21 -8.94
CA GLU A 176 -14.94 37.50 -9.01
C GLU A 176 -13.92 38.65 -9.16
#